data_AF-A0A1J5NJS2-F1
#
_entry.id   AF-A0A1J5NJS2-F1
#
_cell.length_a   1.000
_cell.length_b   1.000
_cell.length_c   1.000
_cell.angle_alpha   90.00
_cell.angle_beta   90.00
_cell.angle_gamma   90.00
#
_symmetry.space_group_name_H-M   'P 1'
#
loop_
_entity.id
_entity.type
_entity.pdbx_description
1 polymer ?
#
loop_
_entity_poly.entity_id
_entity_poly.type
_entity_poly.pdbx_seq_one_letter_code
_entity_poly.pdbx_strand_id
1 'polypeptide(L)'
;MYFIGIDWADLHHDVAVLDEKGQELKYFTVPHKREGLEQLKQKLLSLDPEPENFACLVETKNGLLVQFLLEAGFPVYPLNPKVVDYRRKPSGAKSDPIDARLLANIGRSDLSQLKRLKPDTELISELKMLTRDQDGLIQEATRLIMDPGFKTQK
;
A
#
# COMPACT_ATOMS: atom_id res chain seq x y z
N MET A 1 -11.97 16.54 -1.29
CA MET A 1 -11.33 15.25 -1.59
C MET A 1 -9.83 15.35 -1.36
N TYR A 2 -9.22 14.34 -0.77
CA TYR A 2 -7.78 14.22 -0.56
C TYR A 2 -7.22 13.04 -1.37
N PHE A 3 -5.98 13.16 -1.80
CA PHE A 3 -5.28 12.14 -2.60
C PHE A 3 -4.07 11.64 -1.82
N ILE A 4 -4.09 10.36 -1.46
CA ILE A 4 -3.13 9.73 -0.58
C ILE A 4 -2.31 8.75 -1.39
N GLY A 5 -1.09 9.11 -1.74
CA GLY A 5 -0.15 8.17 -2.36
C GLY A 5 0.59 7.41 -1.28
N ILE A 6 0.55 6.09 -1.37
CA ILE A 6 1.21 5.20 -0.41
C ILE A 6 2.18 4.30 -1.16
N ASP A 7 3.46 4.58 -0.98
CA ASP A 7 4.53 3.76 -1.53
C ASP A 7 4.90 2.65 -0.53
N TRP A 8 5.05 1.43 -1.05
CA TRP A 8 5.22 0.23 -0.25
C TRP A 8 6.71 -0.13 -0.14
N ALA A 9 7.23 -0.22 1.08
CA ALA A 9 8.46 -0.95 1.38
C ALA A 9 8.23 -2.03 2.45
N ASP A 10 9.16 -2.99 2.54
CA ASP A 10 9.04 -4.17 3.42
C ASP A 10 8.96 -3.82 4.91
N LEU A 11 9.55 -2.68 5.31
CA LEU A 11 9.63 -2.26 6.71
C LEU A 11 8.70 -1.09 7.04
N HIS A 12 8.41 -0.24 6.06
CA HIS A 12 7.63 0.98 6.23
C HIS A 12 6.93 1.39 4.94
N HIS A 13 6.00 2.33 5.04
CA HIS A 13 5.33 2.95 3.92
C HIS A 13 5.58 4.44 3.96
N ASP A 14 5.92 5.02 2.81
CA ASP A 14 5.93 6.46 2.61
C ASP A 14 4.53 6.92 2.19
N VAL A 15 4.06 8.00 2.82
CA VAL A 15 2.70 8.50 2.64
C VAL A 15 2.74 9.98 2.30
N ALA A 16 2.20 10.33 1.14
CA ALA A 16 2.02 11.71 0.71
C ALA A 16 0.52 12.04 0.66
N VAL A 17 0.14 13.18 1.24
CA VAL A 17 -1.24 13.67 1.28
C VAL A 17 -1.33 14.95 0.48
N LEU A 18 -2.08 14.93 -0.62
CA LEU A 18 -2.36 16.09 -1.45
C LEU A 18 -3.82 16.53 -1.33
N ASP A 19 -4.06 17.82 -1.43
CA ASP A 19 -5.39 18.36 -1.67
C ASP A 19 -5.78 18.32 -3.17
N GLU A 20 -6.97 18.81 -3.50
CA GLU A 20 -7.48 18.86 -4.89
C GLU A 20 -6.64 19.76 -5.81
N LYS A 21 -5.99 20.78 -5.25
CA LYS A 21 -5.11 21.70 -5.98
C LYS A 21 -3.71 21.12 -6.19
N GLY A 22 -3.41 19.97 -5.59
CA GLY A 22 -2.10 19.33 -5.65
C GLY A 22 -1.10 19.88 -4.63
N GLN A 23 -1.56 20.65 -3.64
CA GLN A 23 -0.73 21.09 -2.53
C GLN A 23 -0.50 19.94 -1.57
N GLU A 24 0.76 19.70 -1.22
CA GLU A 24 1.13 18.73 -0.19
C GLU A 24 0.78 19.27 1.19
N LEU A 25 -0.11 18.56 1.88
CA LEU A 25 -0.55 18.88 3.24
C LEU A 25 0.32 18.17 4.28
N LYS A 26 0.69 16.92 4.00
CA LYS A 26 1.50 16.07 4.89
C LYS A 26 2.35 15.10 4.06
N TYR A 27 3.54 14.82 4.57
CA TYR A 27 4.36 13.68 4.18
C TYR A 27 4.86 12.99 5.45
N PHE A 28 4.75 11.66 5.53
CA PHE A 28 5.22 10.90 6.69
C PHE A 28 5.45 9.43 6.34
N THR A 29 6.18 8.74 7.22
CA THR A 29 6.37 7.29 7.14
C THR A 29 5.58 6.58 8.23
N VAL A 30 5.12 5.36 7.94
CA VAL A 30 4.52 4.45 8.94
C VAL A 30 5.13 3.05 8.83
N PRO A 31 5.37 2.34 9.94
CA PRO A 31 5.84 0.95 9.89
C PRO A 31 4.85 0.02 9.17
N HIS A 32 5.35 -1.01 8.48
CA HIS A 32 4.54 -2.08 7.89
C HIS A 32 4.03 -3.08 8.96
N LYS A 33 3.30 -2.56 9.95
CA LYS A 33 2.70 -3.32 11.06
C LYS A 33 1.39 -2.67 11.49
N ARG A 34 0.55 -3.41 12.22
CA ARG A 34 -0.76 -2.93 12.69
C ARG A 34 -0.71 -1.55 13.37
N GLU A 35 0.28 -1.30 14.22
CA GLU A 35 0.47 0.00 14.86
C GLU A 35 0.69 1.13 13.85
N GLY A 36 1.54 0.92 12.85
CA GLY A 36 1.79 1.90 11.79
C GLY A 36 0.55 2.19 10.94
N LEU A 37 -0.26 1.16 10.68
CA LEU A 37 -1.53 1.33 9.95
C LEU A 37 -2.57 2.10 10.76
N GLU A 38 -2.64 1.88 12.08
CA GLU A 38 -3.45 2.71 12.97
C GLU A 38 -2.96 4.16 13.01
N GLN A 39 -1.65 4.39 13.04
CA GLN A 39 -1.07 5.74 12.94
C GLN A 39 -1.43 6.42 11.62
N LEU A 40 -1.39 5.69 10.49
CA LEU A 40 -1.85 6.18 9.20
C LEU A 40 -3.31 6.64 9.26
N LYS A 41 -4.21 5.77 9.73
CA LYS A 41 -5.64 6.09 9.87
C LYS A 41 -5.86 7.33 10.71
N GLN A 42 -5.26 7.39 11.90
CA GLN A 42 -5.39 8.55 12.80
C GLN A 42 -4.90 9.85 12.15
N LYS A 43 -3.76 9.81 11.45
CA LYS A 43 -3.21 11.00 10.77
C LYS A 43 -4.10 11.48 9.63
N LEU A 44 -4.73 10.58 8.88
CA LEU A 44 -5.71 10.92 7.84
C LEU A 44 -6.98 11.49 8.47
N LEU A 45 -7.59 10.78 9.43
CA LEU A 45 -8.86 11.20 10.05
C LEU A 45 -8.74 12.49 10.87
N SER A 46 -7.53 12.87 11.29
CA SER A 46 -7.26 14.19 11.88
C SER A 46 -7.41 15.37 10.90
N LEU A 47 -7.37 15.11 9.59
CA LEU A 47 -7.59 16.13 8.56
C LEU A 47 -9.08 16.26 8.22
N ASP A 48 -9.77 15.13 8.14
CA ASP A 48 -11.20 15.03 7.83
C ASP A 48 -11.72 13.72 8.43
N PRO A 49 -12.79 13.74 9.24
CA PRO A 49 -13.29 12.53 9.91
C PRO A 49 -13.95 11.52 8.96
N GLU A 50 -14.27 11.87 7.72
CA GLU A 50 -14.94 10.99 6.74
C GLU A 50 -13.90 10.22 5.89
N PRO A 51 -13.73 8.89 6.08
CA PRO A 51 -12.77 8.09 5.31
C PRO A 51 -12.99 8.14 3.79
N GLU A 52 -14.25 8.28 3.37
CA GLU A 52 -14.64 8.34 1.95
C GLU A 52 -14.03 9.56 1.22
N ASN A 53 -13.59 10.59 1.95
CA ASN A 53 -12.95 11.78 1.38
C ASN A 53 -11.47 11.55 1.02
N PHE A 54 -10.88 10.40 1.32
CA PHE A 54 -9.47 10.10 1.06
C PHE A 54 -9.31 9.00 0.00
N ALA A 55 -9.06 9.39 -1.25
CA ALA A 55 -8.67 8.45 -2.28
C ALA A 55 -7.24 7.94 -2.00
N CYS A 56 -7.08 6.66 -1.68
CA CYS A 56 -5.80 6.01 -1.43
C CYS A 56 -5.27 5.32 -2.69
N LEU A 57 -4.11 5.76 -3.16
CA LEU A 57 -3.42 5.28 -4.35
C LEU A 57 -2.27 4.37 -3.93
N VAL A 58 -2.30 3.12 -4.40
CA VAL A 58 -1.36 2.06 -4.01
C VAL A 58 -0.86 1.31 -5.24
N GLU A 59 0.34 0.76 -5.24
CA GLU A 59 0.85 -0.05 -6.37
C GLU A 59 0.49 -1.54 -6.28
N THR A 60 -0.03 -1.98 -5.13
CA THR A 60 -0.50 -3.35 -4.91
C THR A 60 -2.02 -3.41 -4.79
N LYS A 61 -2.60 -4.54 -5.22
CA LYS A 61 -4.02 -4.83 -5.05
C LYS A 61 -4.33 -5.60 -3.77
N ASN A 62 -3.30 -6.14 -3.11
CA ASN A 62 -3.44 -7.09 -2.01
C ASN A 62 -2.43 -6.76 -0.91
N GLY A 63 -2.66 -7.31 0.28
CA GLY A 63 -1.75 -7.20 1.42
C GLY A 63 -2.39 -6.52 2.62
N LEU A 64 -1.65 -6.49 3.72
CA LEU A 64 -2.12 -5.98 5.01
C LEU A 64 -2.62 -4.53 4.91
N LEU A 65 -1.86 -3.66 4.23
CA LEU A 65 -2.23 -2.25 4.03
C LEU A 65 -3.57 -2.09 3.31
N VAL A 66 -3.75 -2.80 2.18
CA VAL A 66 -4.96 -2.67 1.35
C VAL A 66 -6.19 -3.15 2.10
N GLN A 67 -6.09 -4.29 2.79
CA GLN A 67 -7.19 -4.82 3.59
C GLN A 67 -7.55 -3.86 4.72
N PHE A 68 -6.56 -3.36 5.45
CA PHE A 68 -6.78 -2.40 6.53
C PHE A 68 -7.48 -1.12 6.05
N LEU A 69 -7.06 -0.56 4.90
CA LEU A 69 -7.68 0.62 4.33
C LEU A 69 -9.15 0.37 3.93
N LEU A 70 -9.42 -0.77 3.26
CA LEU A 70 -10.77 -1.15 2.87
C LEU A 70 -11.69 -1.38 4.08
N GLU A 71 -11.21 -2.07 5.12
CA GLU A 71 -11.94 -2.30 6.38
C GLU A 71 -12.22 -1.00 7.13
N ALA A 72 -11.28 -0.05 7.09
CA ALA A 72 -11.45 1.28 7.68
C ALA A 72 -12.31 2.24 6.84
N GLY A 73 -12.84 1.79 5.70
CA GLY A 73 -13.75 2.56 4.85
C GLY A 73 -13.08 3.47 3.83
N PHE A 74 -11.75 3.44 3.70
CA PHE A 74 -11.04 4.27 2.73
C PHE A 74 -11.23 3.76 1.30
N PRO A 75 -11.52 4.65 0.33
CA PRO A 75 -11.48 4.33 -1.09
C PRO A 75 -10.05 3.97 -1.56
N VAL A 76 -9.82 2.71 -1.95
CA VAL A 76 -8.51 2.26 -2.46
C VAL A 76 -8.52 2.13 -3.98
N TYR A 77 -7.51 2.69 -4.63
CA TYR A 77 -7.31 2.66 -6.08
C TYR A 77 -5.91 2.12 -6.39
N PRO A 78 -5.80 0.93 -7.00
CA PRO A 78 -4.53 0.35 -7.35
C PRO A 78 -4.04 0.94 -8.67
N LEU A 79 -2.79 1.41 -8.67
CA LEU A 79 -2.08 1.90 -9.84
C LEU A 79 -1.24 0.77 -10.43
N ASN A 80 -1.14 0.76 -11.76
CA ASN A 80 -0.27 -0.17 -12.46
C ASN A 80 1.17 0.36 -12.40
N PRO A 81 2.16 -0.40 -11.88
CA PRO A 81 3.55 0.04 -11.81
C PRO A 81 4.10 0.57 -13.14
N LYS A 82 3.69 -0.01 -14.28
CA LYS A 82 4.10 0.47 -15.61
C LYS A 82 3.63 1.89 -15.91
N VAL A 83 2.43 2.26 -15.42
CA VAL A 83 1.89 3.62 -15.60
C VAL A 83 2.65 4.60 -14.70
N VAL A 84 2.99 4.18 -13.49
CA VAL A 84 3.80 4.97 -12.55
C VAL A 84 5.18 5.21 -13.13
N ASP A 85 5.86 4.15 -13.59
CA ASP A 85 7.18 4.22 -14.22
C ASP A 85 7.20 5.15 -15.45
N TYR A 86 6.16 5.09 -16.29
CA TYR A 86 6.03 5.97 -17.46
C TYR A 86 5.90 7.46 -17.06
N ARG A 87 5.24 7.74 -15.94
CA ARG A 87 5.05 9.11 -15.41
C ARG A 87 6.25 9.59 -14.58
N ARG A 88 7.13 8.68 -14.15
CA ARG A 88 8.34 9.00 -13.39
C ARG A 88 9.28 9.81 -14.30
N LYS A 89 9.64 11.02 -13.85
CA LYS A 89 10.62 11.83 -14.58
C LYS A 89 12.00 11.18 -14.44
N PRO A 90 12.82 11.17 -15.51
CA PRO A 90 14.21 10.72 -15.42
C PRO A 90 15.05 11.76 -14.66
N SER A 91 14.93 11.77 -13.33
CA SER A 91 15.87 12.43 -12.43
C SER A 91 16.77 11.34 -11.85
N GLY A 92 18.08 11.43 -12.09
CA GLY A 92 19.08 10.39 -11.78
C GLY A 92 19.32 10.06 -10.30
N ALA A 93 18.40 10.38 -9.40
CA ALA A 93 18.45 9.99 -8.00
C ALA A 93 17.16 9.28 -7.63
N LYS A 94 17.29 8.01 -7.26
CA LYS A 94 16.26 7.21 -6.58
C LYS A 94 16.04 7.89 -5.22
N SER A 95 14.98 8.68 -5.07
CA SER A 95 14.60 9.18 -3.76
C SER A 95 13.18 8.74 -3.47
N ASP A 96 13.08 7.85 -2.49
CA ASP A 96 11.85 7.19 -2.03
C ASP A 96 10.69 8.18 -1.73
N PRO A 97 10.91 9.46 -1.34
CA PRO A 97 9.83 10.43 -1.21
C PRO A 97 9.14 10.86 -2.52
N ILE A 98 9.73 10.58 -3.67
CA ILE A 98 9.17 10.96 -4.97
C ILE A 98 8.00 10.04 -5.33
N ASP A 99 8.06 8.77 -4.94
CA ASP A 99 7.13 7.76 -5.44
C ASP A 99 5.74 7.91 -4.79
N ALA A 100 5.66 8.07 -3.47
CA ALA A 100 4.38 8.38 -2.80
C ALA A 100 3.71 9.65 -3.37
N ARG A 101 4.49 10.71 -3.62
CA ARG A 101 3.97 11.96 -4.25
C ARG A 101 3.49 11.74 -5.68
N LEU A 102 4.19 10.90 -6.44
CA LEU A 102 3.83 10.56 -7.80
C LEU A 102 2.49 9.81 -7.83
N LEU A 103 2.31 8.82 -6.95
CA LEU A 103 1.05 8.08 -6.83
C LEU A 103 -0.12 9.03 -6.52
N ALA A 104 0.06 9.92 -5.53
CA ALA A 104 -0.97 10.90 -5.17
C ALA A 104 -1.34 11.83 -6.35
N ASN A 105 -0.34 12.29 -7.11
CA ASN A 105 -0.56 13.17 -8.27
C ASN A 105 -1.25 12.45 -9.44
N ILE A 106 -0.91 11.18 -9.70
CA ILE A 106 -1.61 10.36 -10.70
C ILE A 106 -3.07 10.22 -10.29
N GLY A 107 -3.34 9.86 -9.04
CA GLY A 107 -4.70 9.78 -8.50
C GLY A 107 -5.47 11.09 -8.66
N ARG A 108 -4.85 12.22 -8.31
CA ARG A 108 -5.46 13.54 -8.43
C ARG A 108 -5.86 13.90 -9.86
N SER A 109 -5.05 13.50 -10.84
CA SER A 109 -5.26 13.85 -12.25
C SER A 109 -6.22 12.89 -12.96
N ASP A 110 -6.12 11.60 -12.63
CA ASP A 110 -6.70 10.51 -13.42
C ASP A 110 -7.77 9.71 -12.64
N LEU A 111 -8.24 10.17 -11.47
CA LEU A 111 -9.12 9.41 -10.55
C LEU A 111 -10.32 8.77 -11.26
N SER A 112 -10.98 9.51 -12.17
CA SER A 112 -12.16 9.04 -12.89
C SER A 112 -11.89 7.85 -13.83
N GLN A 113 -10.63 7.65 -14.22
CA GLN A 113 -10.17 6.52 -15.04
C GLN A 113 -9.71 5.33 -14.19
N LEU A 114 -9.51 5.54 -12.88
CA LEU A 114 -9.08 4.50 -11.96
C LEU A 114 -10.26 3.69 -11.46
N LYS A 115 -10.01 2.39 -11.21
CA LYS A 115 -11.01 1.49 -10.65
C LYS A 115 -10.81 1.37 -9.15
N ARG A 116 -11.80 1.80 -8.37
CA ARG A 116 -11.86 1.57 -6.93
C ARG A 116 -11.89 0.06 -6.65
N LEU A 117 -11.08 -0.41 -5.71
CA LEU A 117 -11.18 -1.77 -5.19
C LEU A 117 -12.50 -1.91 -4.41
N LYS A 118 -13.19 -3.00 -4.68
CA LYS A 118 -14.31 -3.43 -3.84
C LYS A 118 -13.75 -4.27 -2.71
N PRO A 119 -14.26 -4.14 -1.48
CA PRO A 119 -13.97 -5.09 -0.41
C PRO A 119 -14.22 -6.52 -0.90
N ASP A 120 -13.34 -7.44 -0.51
CA ASP A 120 -13.54 -8.86 -0.80
C ASP A 120 -14.85 -9.34 -0.13
N THR A 121 -15.58 -10.24 -0.78
CA THR A 121 -16.66 -10.97 -0.11
C THR A 121 -16.08 -11.90 0.95
N GLU A 122 -16.84 -12.24 1.99
CA GLU A 122 -16.40 -13.10 3.10
C GLU A 122 -15.70 -14.39 2.64
N LEU A 123 -16.29 -15.10 1.66
CA LEU A 123 -15.71 -16.30 1.05
C LEU A 123 -14.33 -16.07 0.38
N ILE A 124 -14.14 -14.92 -0.28
CA ILE A 124 -12.88 -14.57 -0.93
C ILE A 124 -11.82 -14.24 0.11
N SER A 125 -12.22 -13.57 1.20
CA SER A 125 -11.34 -13.26 2.32
C SER A 125 -10.83 -14.55 3.00
N GLU A 126 -11.73 -15.49 3.27
CA GLU A 126 -11.40 -16.80 3.85
C GLU A 126 -10.43 -17.58 2.95
N LEU A 127 -10.72 -17.66 1.65
CA LEU A 127 -9.83 -18.31 0.68
C LEU A 127 -8.44 -17.66 0.65
N LYS A 128 -8.35 -16.32 0.68
CA LYS A 128 -7.08 -15.60 0.70
C LYS A 128 -6.28 -15.85 1.99
N MET A 129 -6.94 -15.95 3.14
CA MET A 129 -6.27 -16.29 4.41
C MET A 129 -5.65 -17.69 4.31
N LEU A 130 -6.42 -18.69 3.87
CA LEU A 130 -5.93 -20.06 3.69
C LEU A 130 -4.73 -20.12 2.73
N THR A 131 -4.78 -19.38 1.62
CA THR A 131 -3.66 -19.34 0.66
C THR A 131 -2.41 -18.66 1.23
N ARG A 132 -2.57 -17.62 2.05
CA ARG A 132 -1.42 -16.95 2.71
C ARG A 132 -0.76 -17.83 3.75
N ASP A 133 -1.55 -18.56 4.53
CA ASP A 133 -1.03 -19.51 5.51
C ASP A 133 -0.24 -20.62 4.79
N GLN A 134 -0.77 -21.14 3.67
CA GLN A 134 -0.05 -22.09 2.83
C GLN A 134 1.26 -21.51 2.30
N ASP A 135 1.26 -20.30 1.74
CA ASP A 135 2.47 -19.66 1.24
C ASP A 135 3.51 -19.45 2.35
N GLY A 136 3.08 -19.05 3.55
CA GLY A 136 3.92 -18.91 4.73
C GLY A 136 4.58 -20.23 5.14
N LEU A 137 3.80 -21.32 5.19
CA LEU A 137 4.31 -22.67 5.47
C LEU A 137 5.30 -23.15 4.40
N ILE A 138 5.04 -22.84 3.13
CA ILE A 138 5.96 -23.17 2.02
C ILE A 138 7.27 -22.40 2.17
N GLN A 139 7.22 -21.11 2.52
CA GLN A 139 8.43 -20.31 2.76
C GLN A 139 9.22 -20.84 3.96
N GLU A 140 8.55 -21.23 5.04
CA GLU A 140 9.19 -21.82 6.22
C GLU A 140 9.84 -23.17 5.90
N ALA A 141 9.14 -24.07 5.20
CA ALA A 141 9.69 -25.33 4.73
C ALA A 141 10.90 -25.12 3.81
N THR A 142 10.82 -24.16 2.87
CA THR A 142 11.92 -23.83 1.97
C THR A 142 13.13 -23.31 2.75
N ARG A 143 12.91 -22.44 3.75
CA ARG A 143 13.97 -21.95 4.63
C ARG A 143 14.67 -23.09 5.37
N LEU A 144 13.92 -24.03 5.95
CA LEU A 144 14.48 -25.17 6.67
C LEU A 144 15.30 -26.10 5.75
N ILE A 145 14.85 -26.30 4.51
CA ILE A 145 15.55 -27.13 3.51
C ILE A 145 16.83 -26.45 3.01
N MET A 146 16.82 -25.12 2.88
CA MET A 146 17.96 -24.33 2.41
C MET A 146 18.93 -23.90 3.53
N ASP A 147 18.62 -24.21 4.80
CA ASP A 147 19.50 -23.94 5.93
C ASP A 147 20.75 -24.86 5.86
N PRO A 148 21.98 -24.31 5.72
CA PRO A 148 23.20 -25.10 5.56
C PRO A 148 23.53 -26.02 6.75
N GLY A 149 22.84 -25.89 7.89
CA GLY A 149 22.98 -26.78 9.06
C GLY A 149 22.44 -28.20 8.89
N PHE A 150 21.68 -28.51 7.82
CA PHE A 150 21.06 -29.83 7.62
C PHE A 150 21.93 -30.82 6.81
N LYS A 151 23.10 -30.40 6.31
CA LYS A 151 24.05 -31.33 5.68
C LYS A 151 25.07 -31.86 6.70
N THR A 152 25.07 -33.19 6.84
CA THR A 152 26.05 -34.08 7.48
C THR A 152 25.99 -34.27 9.00
N GLN A 153 25.10 -35.18 9.44
CA GLN A 153 25.54 -36.32 10.26
C GLN A 153 25.57 -37.57 9.36
N LYS A 154 26.77 -37.99 8.98
CA LYS A 154 27.09 -39.34 8.52
C LYS A 154 28.42 -39.72 9.12
#